data_AF-A7UMV8-F1
#
_entry.id   AF-A7UMV8-F1
#
_cell.length_a   1.000
_cell.length_b   1.000
_cell.length_c   1.000
_cell.angle_alpha   90.00
_cell.angle_beta   90.00
_cell.angle_gamma   90.00
#
_symmetry.space_group_name_H-M   'P 1'
#
loop_
_entity.id
_entity.type
_entity.pdbx_description
1 polymer ?
#
loop_
_entity_poly.entity_id
_entity_poly.type
_entity_poly.pdbx_seq_one_letter_code
_entity_poly.pdbx_strand_id
1 'polypeptide(L)'
;VEISWHFQETPMDQWDFTSVQQIMTLDLPINGETRHVIVHAPKNGFFYIIDAKTGEFISGKNYVYVNWASGLDPKTGRPIYNPDALYTLTGKDWYGIPGDLGGHNFAAMAFSPKTGLVYIPAQQVPFLYTNQKGGFLAHPDSWNLGLDMNKVGIPDSPEAKAAFVKDLKGYILAWDPQKQAEAWRVDHKGPWNGGILATGGDLLFQGLANGEFH
;
A
#
# COMPACT_ATOMS: atom_id res chain seq x y z
N VAL A 1 -24.28 14.38 8.53
CA VAL A 1 -23.13 15.00 7.84
C VAL A 1 -23.20 14.56 6.39
N GLU A 2 -23.12 15.49 5.44
CA GLU A 2 -23.13 15.21 4.00
C GLU A 2 -21.69 15.03 3.50
N ILE A 3 -21.46 14.12 2.54
CA ILE A 3 -20.13 13.90 1.96
C ILE A 3 -19.78 15.12 1.08
N SER A 4 -18.64 15.77 1.36
CA SER A 4 -18.16 16.89 0.54
C SER A 4 -17.47 16.43 -0.75
N TRP A 5 -16.61 15.43 -0.66
CA TRP A 5 -15.91 14.83 -1.80
C TRP A 5 -15.44 13.41 -1.47
N HIS A 6 -15.01 12.65 -2.48
CA HIS A 6 -14.31 11.38 -2.33
C HIS A 6 -13.24 11.23 -3.41
N PHE A 7 -12.21 10.43 -3.14
CA PHE A 7 -11.22 9.99 -4.12
C PHE A 7 -11.06 8.47 -4.03
N GLN A 8 -11.18 7.77 -5.16
CA GLN A 8 -11.12 6.31 -5.20
C GLN A 8 -9.75 5.84 -5.72
N GLU A 9 -8.92 5.34 -4.81
CA GLU A 9 -7.53 4.94 -5.10
C GLU A 9 -7.42 3.60 -5.84
N THR A 10 -8.36 2.68 -5.56
CA THR A 10 -8.47 1.37 -6.22
C THR A 10 -9.90 1.16 -6.72
N PRO A 11 -10.26 1.63 -7.92
CA PRO A 11 -11.54 1.29 -8.52
C PRO A 11 -11.64 -0.23 -8.73
N MET A 12 -12.86 -0.80 -8.64
CA MET A 12 -13.09 -2.24 -8.86
C MET A 12 -12.02 -3.14 -8.18
N ASP A 13 -11.77 -2.91 -6.89
CA ASP A 13 -10.76 -3.69 -6.16
C ASP A 13 -11.03 -5.19 -6.29
N GLN A 14 -9.96 -5.95 -6.54
CA GLN A 14 -9.98 -7.42 -6.62
C GLN A 14 -9.00 -8.06 -5.62
N TRP A 15 -8.22 -7.25 -4.90
CA TRP A 15 -6.98 -7.69 -4.27
C TRP A 15 -6.94 -7.49 -2.75
N ASP A 16 -8.05 -7.04 -2.14
CA ASP A 16 -8.12 -6.58 -0.75
C ASP A 16 -7.26 -5.32 -0.51
N PHE A 17 -7.19 -4.45 -1.51
CA PHE A 17 -6.47 -3.17 -1.41
C PHE A 17 -7.35 -2.10 -0.78
N THR A 18 -7.50 -2.21 0.53
CA THR A 18 -8.18 -1.22 1.36
C THR A 18 -7.53 0.17 1.26
N SER A 19 -8.33 1.22 1.45
CA SER A 19 -7.89 2.62 1.62
C SER A 19 -8.16 3.12 3.05
N VAL A 20 -7.90 2.27 4.05
CA VAL A 20 -8.13 2.58 5.48
C VAL A 20 -6.84 2.88 6.24
N GLN A 21 -5.71 2.99 5.52
CA GLN A 21 -4.42 3.35 6.08
C GLN A 21 -4.48 4.80 6.61
N GLN A 22 -3.46 5.17 7.40
CA GLN A 22 -3.42 6.50 8.00
C GLN A 22 -3.49 7.59 6.94
N ILE A 23 -4.44 8.52 7.10
CA ILE A 23 -4.56 9.73 6.30
C ILE A 23 -3.91 10.87 7.07
N MET A 24 -2.95 11.58 6.46
CA MET A 24 -2.32 12.76 7.06
C MET A 24 -2.70 14.02 6.29
N THR A 25 -3.00 15.10 7.01
CA THR A 25 -3.09 16.45 6.47
C THR A 25 -1.74 17.16 6.61
N LEU A 26 -1.19 17.67 5.51
CA LEU A 26 0.10 18.36 5.47
C LEU A 26 -0.01 19.67 4.69
N ASP A 27 0.85 20.63 5.03
CA ASP A 27 1.09 21.81 4.18
C ASP A 27 2.40 21.58 3.40
N LEU A 28 2.30 21.37 2.09
CA LEU A 28 3.44 21.05 1.22
C LEU A 28 3.63 22.13 0.15
N PRO A 29 4.88 22.49 -0.21
CA PRO A 29 5.14 23.33 -1.37
C PRO A 29 4.94 22.51 -2.64
N ILE A 30 3.95 22.88 -3.45
CA ILE A 30 3.55 22.21 -4.68
C ILE A 30 3.47 23.27 -5.76
N ASN A 31 4.25 23.11 -6.84
CA ASN A 31 4.32 24.07 -7.96
C ASN A 31 4.64 25.51 -7.52
N GLY A 32 5.42 25.68 -6.45
CA GLY A 32 5.82 27.00 -5.93
C GLY A 32 4.84 27.63 -4.94
N GLU A 33 3.71 26.98 -4.63
CA GLU A 33 2.72 27.44 -3.65
C GLU A 33 2.57 26.43 -2.52
N THR A 34 2.37 26.92 -1.29
CA THR A 34 2.02 26.05 -0.16
C THR A 34 0.56 25.60 -0.30
N ARG A 35 0.33 24.30 -0.44
CA ARG A 35 -1.00 23.70 -0.51
C ARG A 35 -1.29 22.85 0.71
N HIS A 36 -2.51 22.97 1.22
CA HIS A 36 -3.06 22.09 2.24
C HIS A 36 -3.57 20.79 1.59
N VAL A 37 -2.90 19.68 1.88
CA VAL A 37 -3.11 18.41 1.17
C VAL A 37 -3.38 17.26 2.14
N ILE A 38 -4.07 16.26 1.62
CA ILE A 38 -4.07 14.92 2.15
C ILE A 38 -2.93 14.16 1.49
N VAL A 39 -2.14 13.45 2.30
CA VAL A 39 -1.22 12.42 1.84
C VAL A 39 -1.64 11.06 2.36
N HIS A 40 -1.54 10.04 1.50
CA HIS A 40 -2.00 8.70 1.82
C HIS A 40 -1.15 7.64 1.11
N ALA A 41 -0.80 6.58 1.84
CA ALA A 41 -0.06 5.42 1.35
C ALA A 41 -0.89 4.15 1.61
N PRO A 42 -1.96 3.88 0.85
CA PRO A 42 -2.80 2.70 1.03
C PRO A 42 -2.07 1.39 0.69
N LYS A 43 -2.74 0.26 0.97
CA LYS A 43 -2.25 -1.09 0.63
C LYS A 43 -1.81 -1.25 -0.81
N ASN A 44 -2.42 -0.53 -1.75
CA ASN A 44 -2.19 -0.71 -3.18
C ASN A 44 -0.78 -0.32 -3.66
N GLY A 45 0.04 0.28 -2.79
CA GLY A 45 1.45 0.55 -3.07
C GLY A 45 1.74 1.88 -3.76
N PHE A 46 0.74 2.74 -3.98
CA PHE A 46 0.88 4.12 -4.44
C PHE A 46 0.79 5.12 -3.29
N PHE A 47 1.58 6.19 -3.37
CA PHE A 47 1.52 7.33 -2.46
C PHE A 47 0.79 8.45 -3.18
N TYR A 48 -0.31 8.92 -2.60
CA TYR A 48 -1.19 9.92 -3.19
C TYR A 48 -1.02 11.26 -2.49
N ILE A 49 -1.05 12.33 -3.27
CA ILE A 49 -1.23 13.70 -2.79
C ILE A 49 -2.52 14.24 -3.40
N ILE A 50 -3.44 14.66 -2.52
CA ILE A 50 -4.80 15.09 -2.87
C ILE A 50 -5.05 16.44 -2.19
N ASP A 51 -5.72 17.38 -2.86
CA ASP A 51 -6.14 18.61 -2.20
C ASP A 51 -7.16 18.31 -1.10
N ALA A 52 -6.88 18.76 0.12
CA ALA A 52 -7.70 18.40 1.28
C ALA A 52 -9.09 19.07 1.26
N LYS A 53 -9.25 20.18 0.54
CA LYS A 53 -10.51 20.91 0.46
C LYS A 53 -11.41 20.35 -0.64
N THR A 54 -10.85 20.02 -1.80
CA THR A 54 -11.61 19.69 -3.01
C THR A 54 -11.63 18.20 -3.34
N GLY A 55 -10.71 17.40 -2.80
CA GLY A 55 -10.52 16.00 -3.21
C GLY A 55 -9.84 15.86 -4.58
N GLU A 56 -9.30 16.94 -5.14
CA GLU A 56 -8.59 16.93 -6.42
C GLU A 56 -7.27 16.16 -6.30
N PHE A 57 -7.05 15.22 -7.23
CA PHE A 57 -5.75 14.55 -7.36
C PHE A 57 -4.67 15.53 -7.79
N ILE A 58 -3.57 15.58 -7.05
CA ILE A 58 -2.42 16.45 -7.35
C ILE A 58 -1.30 15.63 -7.98
N SER A 59 -0.88 14.55 -7.33
CA SER A 59 0.18 13.68 -7.82
C SER A 59 0.18 12.32 -7.11
N GLY A 60 0.87 11.35 -7.70
CA GLY A 60 1.12 10.08 -7.05
C GLY A 60 2.11 9.19 -7.80
N LYS A 61 2.83 8.38 -7.03
CA LYS A 61 3.82 7.39 -7.50
C LYS A 61 3.82 6.18 -6.58
N ASN A 62 4.25 5.04 -7.10
CA ASN A 62 4.40 3.84 -6.30
C ASN A 62 5.54 4.02 -5.29
N TYR A 63 5.26 3.83 -4.00
CA TYR A 63 6.27 3.88 -2.93
C TYR A 63 6.90 2.51 -2.66
N VAL A 64 6.26 1.44 -3.14
CA VAL A 64 6.83 0.10 -3.21
C VAL A 64 6.82 -0.42 -4.64
N TYR A 65 7.42 -1.58 -4.86
CA TYR A 65 7.22 -2.32 -6.09
C TYR A 65 5.74 -2.73 -6.21
N VAL A 66 5.17 -2.51 -7.40
CA VAL A 66 3.79 -2.86 -7.74
C VAL A 66 3.77 -3.58 -9.09
N ASN A 67 2.99 -4.65 -9.23
CA ASN A 67 2.80 -5.35 -10.50
C ASN A 67 1.34 -5.44 -10.97
N TRP A 68 0.40 -4.87 -10.20
CA TRP A 68 -1.03 -4.81 -10.54
C TRP A 68 -1.41 -3.64 -11.46
N ALA A 69 -0.57 -2.61 -11.52
CA ALA A 69 -0.72 -1.44 -12.37
C ALA A 69 0.65 -1.00 -12.90
N SER A 70 0.68 -0.41 -14.09
CA SER A 70 1.91 0.15 -14.68
C SER A 70 2.22 1.57 -14.19
N GLY A 71 1.26 2.20 -13.50
CA GLY A 71 1.35 3.54 -12.97
C GLY A 71 -0.04 4.13 -12.69
N LEU A 72 -0.07 5.43 -12.44
CA LEU A 72 -1.30 6.22 -12.35
C LEU A 72 -1.42 7.10 -13.58
N ASP A 73 -2.64 7.30 -14.08
CA ASP A 73 -2.92 8.36 -15.03
C ASP A 73 -2.56 9.72 -14.39
N PRO A 74 -1.70 10.52 -15.03
CA PRO A 74 -1.13 11.72 -14.39
C PRO A 74 -2.14 12.86 -14.18
N LYS A 75 -3.34 12.77 -14.77
CA LYS A 75 -4.38 13.80 -14.63
C LYS A 75 -5.44 13.41 -13.61
N THR A 76 -5.80 12.14 -13.58
CA THR A 76 -6.95 11.64 -12.81
C THR A 76 -6.53 10.84 -11.58
N GLY A 77 -5.28 10.38 -11.52
CA GLY A 77 -4.79 9.48 -10.48
C GLY A 77 -5.37 8.07 -10.56
N ARG A 78 -6.13 7.74 -11.62
CA ARG A 78 -6.67 6.39 -11.79
C ARG A 78 -5.54 5.42 -12.13
N PRO A 79 -5.47 4.25 -11.47
CA PRO A 79 -4.50 3.22 -11.80
C PRO A 79 -4.66 2.72 -13.23
N ILE A 80 -3.53 2.52 -13.92
CA ILE A 80 -3.47 1.88 -15.23
C ILE A 80 -3.26 0.39 -14.99
N TYR A 81 -4.34 -0.39 -14.92
CA TYR A 81 -4.27 -1.81 -14.59
C TYR A 81 -3.36 -2.58 -15.53
N ASN A 82 -2.62 -3.52 -14.95
CA ASN A 82 -2.06 -4.65 -15.66
C ASN A 82 -3.20 -5.67 -15.90
N PRO A 83 -3.51 -6.05 -17.15
CA PRO A 83 -4.57 -7.02 -17.44
C PRO A 83 -4.37 -8.37 -16.72
N ASP A 84 -3.13 -8.80 -16.52
CA ASP A 84 -2.83 -10.07 -15.84
C ASP A 84 -3.22 -10.04 -14.35
N ALA A 85 -3.29 -8.85 -13.74
CA ALA A 85 -3.69 -8.68 -12.35
C ALA A 85 -5.21 -8.80 -12.15
N LEU A 86 -6.01 -8.68 -13.21
CA LEU A 86 -7.47 -8.81 -13.16
C LEU A 86 -7.88 -10.29 -13.15
N TYR A 87 -7.35 -11.07 -12.20
CA TYR A 87 -7.48 -12.54 -12.14
C TYR A 87 -8.95 -13.01 -12.12
N THR A 88 -9.86 -12.24 -11.52
CA THR A 88 -11.30 -12.57 -11.53
C THR A 88 -11.92 -12.48 -12.92
N LEU A 89 -11.36 -11.64 -13.80
CA LEU A 89 -11.82 -11.47 -15.18
C LEU A 89 -11.09 -12.40 -16.15
N THR A 90 -9.80 -12.64 -15.93
CA THR A 90 -8.98 -13.47 -16.84
C THR A 90 -9.12 -14.97 -16.56
N GLY A 91 -9.51 -15.35 -15.36
CA GLY A 91 -9.56 -16.76 -14.94
C GLY A 91 -8.20 -17.38 -14.64
N LYS A 92 -7.12 -16.59 -14.70
CA LYS A 92 -5.74 -17.06 -14.53
C LYS A 92 -5.22 -16.72 -13.14
N ASP A 93 -4.40 -17.61 -12.59
CA ASP A 93 -3.70 -17.33 -11.35
C ASP A 93 -2.75 -16.14 -11.51
N TRP A 94 -2.68 -15.28 -10.51
CA TRP A 94 -1.84 -14.10 -10.52
C TRP A 94 -1.03 -13.99 -9.23
N TYR A 95 0.28 -13.79 -9.37
CA TYR A 95 1.19 -13.60 -8.25
C TYR A 95 1.35 -12.10 -7.97
N GLY A 96 0.62 -11.61 -6.97
CA GLY A 96 0.51 -10.19 -6.68
C GLY A 96 1.59 -9.66 -5.75
N ILE A 97 2.17 -8.52 -6.13
CA ILE A 97 3.00 -7.69 -5.27
C ILE A 97 2.59 -6.21 -5.44
N PRO A 98 2.14 -5.52 -4.38
CA PRO A 98 1.81 -6.09 -3.08
C PRO A 98 0.68 -7.13 -3.18
N GLY A 99 0.64 -8.07 -2.22
CA GLY A 99 -0.49 -8.95 -1.99
C GLY A 99 -1.55 -8.30 -1.11
N ASP A 100 -2.46 -9.11 -0.57
CA ASP A 100 -3.60 -8.69 0.26
C ASP A 100 -3.19 -7.88 1.50
N LEU A 101 -2.00 -8.10 2.05
CA LEU A 101 -1.47 -7.33 3.17
C LEU A 101 -0.93 -5.94 2.78
N GLY A 102 -0.85 -5.63 1.49
CA GLY A 102 -0.49 -4.33 0.95
C GLY A 102 0.99 -3.94 1.08
N GLY A 103 1.34 -2.82 0.46
CA GLY A 103 2.63 -2.15 0.63
C GLY A 103 2.79 -1.46 1.99
N HIS A 104 1.67 -1.13 2.63
CA HIS A 104 1.53 -0.48 3.93
C HIS A 104 0.15 -0.86 4.48
N ASN A 105 0.10 -1.26 5.75
CA ASN A 105 -1.13 -1.73 6.41
C ASN A 105 -1.50 -0.78 7.56
N PHE A 106 -2.19 -1.24 8.59
CA PHE A 106 -2.69 -0.39 9.69
C PHE A 106 -1.60 0.33 10.52
N ALA A 107 -0.33 -0.07 10.42
CA ALA A 107 0.77 0.51 11.19
C ALA A 107 0.93 2.00 10.86
N ALA A 108 1.01 2.88 11.87
CA ALA A 108 1.08 4.32 11.63
C ALA A 108 2.37 4.73 10.88
N MET A 109 2.24 5.60 9.88
CA MET A 109 3.34 6.36 9.30
C MET A 109 3.57 7.66 10.07
N ALA A 110 4.75 8.25 9.91
CA ALA A 110 5.13 9.51 10.54
C ALA A 110 5.57 10.55 9.53
N PHE A 111 5.45 11.83 9.87
CA PHE A 111 6.00 12.93 9.10
C PHE A 111 6.94 13.77 9.97
N SER A 112 8.08 14.18 9.43
CA SER A 112 8.94 15.17 10.09
C SER A 112 8.94 16.48 9.30
N PRO A 113 8.40 17.58 9.86
CA PRO A 113 8.46 18.90 9.22
C PRO A 113 9.89 19.40 8.99
N LYS A 114 10.86 18.90 9.77
CA LYS A 114 12.27 19.31 9.67
C LYS A 114 12.96 18.69 8.45
N THR A 115 12.63 17.45 8.09
CA THR A 115 13.18 16.77 6.92
C THR A 115 12.28 16.88 5.70
N GLY A 116 10.99 17.17 5.89
CA GLY A 116 9.96 17.14 4.85
C GLY A 116 9.62 15.72 4.37
N LEU A 117 10.06 14.69 5.09
CA LEU A 117 9.88 13.29 4.69
C LEU A 117 8.73 12.62 5.44
N VAL A 118 8.06 11.71 4.74
CA VAL A 118 7.10 10.77 5.32
C VAL A 118 7.79 9.42 5.51
N TYR A 119 7.75 8.88 6.72
CA TYR A 119 8.32 7.60 7.09
C TYR A 119 7.23 6.55 7.14
N ILE A 120 7.30 5.58 6.22
CA ILE A 120 6.27 4.56 6.02
C ILE A 120 6.82 3.22 6.55
N PRO A 121 6.09 2.50 7.42
CA PRO A 121 6.39 1.11 7.73
C PRO A 121 5.97 0.24 6.54
N ALA A 122 6.80 0.26 5.50
CA ALA A 122 6.52 -0.36 4.21
C ALA A 122 6.88 -1.85 4.23
N GLN A 123 6.20 -2.61 3.39
CA GLN A 123 6.42 -4.05 3.26
C GLN A 123 6.18 -4.54 1.83
N GLN A 124 6.79 -5.68 1.53
CA GLN A 124 6.52 -6.47 0.35
C GLN A 124 6.06 -7.84 0.84
N VAL A 125 4.76 -8.08 0.82
CA VAL A 125 4.18 -9.40 1.13
C VAL A 125 3.43 -9.87 -0.10
N PRO A 126 3.93 -10.88 -0.83
CA PRO A 126 3.23 -11.39 -2.00
C PRO A 126 1.97 -12.16 -1.64
N PHE A 127 1.08 -12.34 -2.60
CA PHE A 127 -0.08 -13.21 -2.47
C PHE A 127 -0.40 -13.86 -3.82
N LEU A 128 -0.56 -15.19 -3.84
CA LEU A 128 -1.08 -15.90 -5.01
C LEU A 128 -2.60 -15.78 -5.03
N TYR A 129 -3.14 -15.15 -6.08
CA TYR A 129 -4.57 -15.02 -6.32
C TYR A 129 -5.03 -16.08 -7.32
N THR A 130 -6.08 -16.81 -6.95
CA THR A 130 -6.71 -17.86 -7.76
C THR A 130 -8.21 -17.75 -7.62
N ASN A 131 -8.94 -17.86 -8.73
CA ASN A 131 -10.39 -17.83 -8.68
C ASN A 131 -10.96 -19.04 -7.96
N GLN A 132 -11.93 -18.78 -7.07
CA GLN A 132 -12.78 -19.82 -6.52
C GLN A 132 -13.57 -20.50 -7.66
N LYS A 133 -13.52 -21.83 -7.71
CA LYS A 133 -14.36 -22.62 -8.63
C LYS A 133 -15.78 -22.72 -8.08
N GLY A 134 -16.77 -22.58 -8.97
CA GLY A 134 -18.19 -22.70 -8.60
C GLY A 134 -18.85 -21.44 -8.06
N GLY A 135 -18.11 -20.32 -7.99
CA GLY A 135 -18.63 -19.03 -7.49
C GLY A 135 -18.70 -18.94 -5.97
N PHE A 136 -18.99 -17.74 -5.48
CA PHE A 136 -19.10 -17.45 -4.05
C PHE A 136 -20.52 -17.77 -3.53
N LEU A 137 -20.59 -18.48 -2.40
CA LEU A 137 -21.81 -18.69 -1.61
C LEU A 137 -21.57 -18.16 -0.20
N ALA A 138 -22.40 -17.20 0.22
CA ALA A 138 -22.27 -16.61 1.53
C ALA A 138 -22.72 -17.58 2.63
N HIS A 139 -21.98 -17.62 3.73
CA HIS A 139 -22.31 -18.38 4.93
C HIS A 139 -22.48 -17.44 6.14
N PRO A 140 -23.57 -17.58 6.92
CA PRO A 140 -23.84 -16.69 8.06
C PRO A 140 -22.82 -16.80 9.18
N ASP A 141 -22.22 -17.99 9.36
CA ASP A 141 -21.34 -18.32 10.50
C ASP A 141 -19.89 -18.60 10.06
N SER A 142 -19.48 -18.09 8.90
CA SER A 142 -18.13 -18.31 8.36
C SER A 142 -17.57 -17.05 7.71
N TRP A 143 -16.27 -17.07 7.41
CA TRP A 143 -15.62 -16.02 6.65
C TRP A 143 -16.11 -16.02 5.20
N ASN A 144 -16.54 -14.84 4.75
CA ASN A 144 -17.12 -14.62 3.42
C ASN A 144 -16.10 -13.96 2.49
N LEU A 145 -14.95 -14.62 2.30
CA LEU A 145 -13.81 -14.03 1.58
C LEU A 145 -13.94 -14.07 0.06
N GLY A 146 -14.79 -14.97 -0.48
CA GLY A 146 -14.84 -15.21 -1.93
C GLY A 146 -13.56 -15.83 -2.51
N LEU A 147 -12.72 -16.43 -1.65
CA LEU A 147 -11.46 -17.07 -1.99
C LEU A 147 -11.45 -18.52 -1.51
N ASP A 148 -10.84 -19.41 -2.29
CA ASP A 148 -10.47 -20.75 -1.83
C ASP A 148 -9.14 -20.67 -1.07
N MET A 149 -9.21 -20.59 0.25
CA MET A 149 -8.05 -20.45 1.14
C MET A 149 -7.04 -21.61 1.06
N ASN A 150 -7.40 -22.74 0.43
CA ASN A 150 -6.47 -23.84 0.16
C ASN A 150 -5.66 -23.66 -1.14
N LYS A 151 -5.95 -22.61 -1.91
CA LYS A 151 -5.35 -22.35 -3.24
C LYS A 151 -4.66 -21.00 -3.36
N VAL A 152 -4.92 -20.08 -2.44
CA VAL A 152 -4.39 -18.71 -2.45
C VAL A 152 -3.30 -18.49 -1.40
N GLY A 153 -2.62 -17.35 -1.48
CA GLY A 153 -1.59 -16.96 -0.51
C GLY A 153 -0.22 -17.55 -0.84
N ILE A 154 0.28 -18.46 0.01
CA ILE A 154 1.61 -19.07 -0.18
C ILE A 154 1.49 -20.22 -1.19
N PRO A 155 2.24 -20.21 -2.31
CA PRO A 155 2.21 -21.30 -3.29
C PRO A 155 2.55 -22.67 -2.70
N ASP A 156 2.08 -23.77 -3.29
CA ASP A 156 2.27 -25.12 -2.73
C ASP A 156 3.66 -25.72 -2.98
N SER A 157 4.25 -25.49 -4.17
CA SER A 157 5.50 -26.16 -4.56
C SER A 157 6.71 -25.62 -3.78
N PRO A 158 7.69 -26.47 -3.43
CA PRO A 158 8.90 -26.03 -2.73
C PRO A 158 9.63 -24.87 -3.41
N GLU A 159 9.72 -24.90 -4.75
CA GLU A 159 10.38 -23.88 -5.55
C GLU A 159 9.64 -22.53 -5.47
N ALA A 160 8.31 -22.56 -5.58
CA ALA A 160 7.49 -21.35 -5.49
C ALA A 160 7.42 -20.79 -4.06
N LYS A 161 7.43 -21.66 -3.03
CA LYS A 161 7.59 -21.24 -1.62
C LYS A 161 8.93 -20.54 -1.39
N ALA A 162 10.02 -21.09 -1.93
CA ALA A 162 11.33 -20.46 -1.81
C ALA A 162 11.39 -19.10 -2.52
N ALA A 163 10.71 -18.95 -3.66
CA ALA A 163 10.54 -17.65 -4.32
C ALA A 163 9.73 -16.68 -3.45
N PHE A 164 8.59 -17.13 -2.91
CA PHE A 164 7.74 -16.34 -2.02
C PHE A 164 8.51 -15.78 -0.82
N VAL A 165 9.30 -16.62 -0.14
CA VAL A 165 10.08 -16.18 1.02
C VAL A 165 11.13 -15.13 0.65
N LYS A 166 11.74 -15.21 -0.54
CA LYS A 166 12.70 -14.21 -1.02
C LYS A 166 12.06 -12.86 -1.31
N ASP A 167 10.78 -12.86 -1.63
CA ASP A 167 10.01 -11.65 -1.90
C ASP A 167 9.40 -11.02 -0.64
N LEU A 168 9.51 -11.67 0.53
CA LEU A 168 9.11 -11.08 1.80
C LEU A 168 10.11 -9.99 2.22
N LYS A 169 9.62 -8.76 2.34
CA LYS A 169 10.42 -7.61 2.79
C LYS A 169 9.63 -6.77 3.77
N GLY A 170 10.32 -6.18 4.74
CA GLY A 170 9.80 -5.09 5.55
C GLY A 170 10.90 -4.07 5.79
N TYR A 171 10.55 -2.80 5.79
CA TYR A 171 11.53 -1.71 5.91
C TYR A 171 10.85 -0.41 6.34
N ILE A 172 11.61 0.47 6.98
CA ILE A 172 11.25 1.90 7.01
C ILE A 172 11.57 2.46 5.63
N LEU A 173 10.58 3.07 4.99
CA LEU A 173 10.76 3.85 3.78
C LEU A 173 10.65 5.34 4.11
N ALA A 174 11.71 6.11 3.90
CA ALA A 174 11.64 7.56 3.94
C ALA A 174 11.27 8.09 2.56
N TRP A 175 10.02 8.51 2.41
CA TRP A 175 9.43 9.03 1.19
C TRP A 175 9.49 10.56 1.14
N ASP A 176 10.00 11.11 0.05
CA ASP A 176 9.96 12.54 -0.24
C ASP A 176 8.68 12.82 -1.05
N PRO A 177 7.64 13.45 -0.44
CA PRO A 177 6.36 13.67 -1.11
C PRO A 177 6.47 14.68 -2.27
N GLN A 178 7.42 15.61 -2.23
CA GLN A 178 7.62 16.59 -3.30
C GLN A 178 8.29 15.94 -4.52
N LYS A 179 9.33 15.13 -4.28
CA LYS A 179 10.02 14.41 -5.35
C LYS A 179 9.28 13.16 -5.81
N GLN A 180 8.30 12.70 -5.05
CA GLN A 180 7.58 11.44 -5.30
C GLN A 180 8.56 10.27 -5.44
N ALA A 181 9.53 10.22 -4.52
CA ALA A 181 10.63 9.28 -4.58
C ALA A 181 11.12 8.91 -3.18
N GLU A 182 11.75 7.74 -3.08
CA GLU A 182 12.49 7.33 -1.90
C GLU A 182 13.70 8.23 -1.68
N ALA A 183 13.82 8.77 -0.47
CA ALA A 183 15.03 9.44 -0.01
C ALA A 183 16.05 8.42 0.51
N TRP A 184 15.58 7.44 1.28
CA TRP A 184 16.36 6.31 1.80
C TRP A 184 15.43 5.24 2.42
N ARG A 185 15.99 4.07 2.74
CA ARG A 185 15.29 3.02 3.48
C ARG A 185 16.18 2.36 4.55
N VAL A 186 15.55 1.70 5.52
CA VAL A 186 16.21 0.81 6.49
C VAL A 186 15.54 -0.55 6.43
N ASP A 187 16.27 -1.57 5.97
CA ASP A 187 15.75 -2.92 5.84
C ASP A 187 15.60 -3.62 7.20
N HIS A 188 14.53 -4.40 7.34
CA HIS A 188 14.28 -5.29 8.47
C HIS A 188 14.34 -6.76 8.04
N LYS A 189 14.38 -7.66 9.03
CA LYS A 189 14.41 -9.11 8.79
C LYS A 189 13.13 -9.64 8.13
N GLY A 190 12.02 -8.90 8.20
CA GLY A 190 10.74 -9.32 7.66
C GLY A 190 9.69 -8.22 7.70
N PRO A 191 8.49 -8.48 7.13
CA PRO A 191 7.35 -7.56 7.09
C PRO A 191 6.66 -7.41 8.45
N TRP A 192 5.50 -6.74 8.47
CA TRP A 192 4.59 -6.65 9.62
C TRP A 192 5.16 -5.92 10.85
N ASN A 193 6.04 -4.95 10.60
CA ASN A 193 6.61 -4.11 11.65
C ASN A 193 5.60 -3.05 12.13
N GLY A 194 5.84 -2.53 13.33
CA GLY A 194 4.98 -1.54 13.98
C GLY A 194 5.00 -0.17 13.32
N GLY A 195 4.15 0.71 13.83
CA GLY A 195 4.10 2.12 13.41
C GLY A 195 5.36 2.89 13.81
N ILE A 196 5.56 4.03 13.15
CA ILE A 196 6.72 4.90 13.31
C ILE A 196 6.32 6.16 14.09
N LEU A 197 7.21 6.63 14.96
CA LEU A 197 7.14 7.94 15.60
C LEU A 197 8.34 8.79 15.18
N ALA A 198 8.10 9.98 14.65
CA ALA A 198 9.14 10.98 14.39
C ALA A 198 9.13 12.07 15.48
N THR A 199 10.32 12.55 15.87
CA THR A 199 10.47 13.55 16.94
C THR A 199 11.26 14.79 16.47
N GLY A 200 11.13 15.90 17.20
CA GLY A 200 11.91 17.13 16.95
C GLY A 200 13.41 17.00 17.24
N GLY A 201 13.85 15.90 17.85
CA GLY A 201 15.25 15.59 18.12
C GLY A 201 15.95 14.81 17.02
N ASP A 202 15.39 14.77 15.80
CA ASP A 202 15.89 13.98 14.65
C ASP A 202 15.93 12.47 14.88
N LEU A 203 15.01 11.95 15.68
CA LEU A 203 14.88 10.51 15.94
C LEU A 203 13.59 9.95 15.34
N LEU A 204 13.71 8.71 14.87
CA LEU A 204 12.59 7.83 14.54
C LEU A 204 12.57 6.68 15.55
N PHE A 205 11.38 6.27 15.95
CA PHE A 205 11.16 5.09 16.78
C PHE A 205 10.23 4.11 16.08
N GLN A 206 10.53 2.82 16.15
CA GLN A 206 9.70 1.75 15.62
C GLN A 206 9.87 0.44 16.40
N GLY A 207 8.75 -0.20 16.75
CA GLY A 207 8.74 -1.59 17.19
C GLY A 207 8.75 -2.56 16.00
N LEU A 208 9.57 -3.60 16.04
CA LEU A 208 9.70 -4.58 14.96
C LEU A 208 8.99 -5.90 15.30
N ALA A 209 8.59 -6.64 14.25
CA ALA A 209 7.88 -7.91 14.40
C ALA A 209 8.70 -9.00 15.12
N ASN A 210 10.03 -8.84 15.18
CA ASN A 210 10.95 -9.75 15.87
C ASN A 210 11.12 -9.41 17.38
N GLY A 211 10.38 -8.43 17.91
CA GLY A 211 10.43 -8.02 19.31
C GLY A 211 11.52 -7.00 19.66
N GLU A 212 12.22 -6.46 18.66
CA GLU A 212 13.17 -5.36 18.86
C GLU A 212 12.45 -3.99 18.82
N PHE A 213 13.02 -2.99 19.50
CA PHE A 213 12.59 -1.60 19.43
C PHE A 213 13.80 -0.74 19.08
N HIS A 214 13.67 0.02 17.99
CA HIS A 214 14.69 0.93 17.47
C HIS A 214 14.21 2.37 17.61
#